data_AF-A0A8S2YMR4-F1
#
_entry.id   AF-A0A8S2YMR4-F1
#
_cell.length_a   1.000
_cell.length_b   1.000
_cell.length_c   1.000
_cell.angle_alpha   90.00
_cell.angle_beta   90.00
_cell.angle_gamma   90.00
#
_symmetry.space_group_name_H-M   'P 1'
#
loop_
_entity.id
_entity.type
_entity.pdbx_description
1 polymer ?
#
loop_
_entity_poly.entity_id
_entity_poly.type
_entity_poly.pdbx_seq_one_letter_code
_entity_poly.pdbx_strand_id
1 'polypeptide(L)' 'MNEWKTYFENLLNVKSDASEDNEPIPPASEDLPIHQGTITAEEVEQAVKQLKDGKSPGLDYAITPEALKYGGKWIIN' A
#
# COMPACT_ATOMS: atom_id res chain seq x y z
N MET A 1 12.28 28.53 21.26
CA MET A 1 12.38 27.71 20.03
C MET A 1 12.34 26.20 20.28
N ASN A 2 12.47 25.73 21.53
CA ASN A 2 12.49 24.29 21.85
C ASN A 2 11.16 23.73 22.36
N GLU A 3 10.16 24.57 22.66
CA GLU A 3 8.88 24.13 23.23
C GLU A 3 8.13 23.18 22.29
N TRP A 4 8.11 23.49 20.99
CA TRP A 4 7.51 22.62 19.98
C TRP A 4 8.23 21.28 19.87
N LYS A 5 9.57 21.29 19.95
CA LYS A 5 10.38 20.07 19.91
C LYS A 5 10.08 19.18 21.12
N THR A 6 10.10 19.75 22.32
CA THR A 6 9.82 19.02 23.56
C THR A 6 8.36 18.53 23.63
N TYR A 7 7.41 19.33 23.14
CA TYR A 7 5.99 18.94 23.07
C TYR A 7 5.81 17.69 22.20
N PHE A 8 6.34 17.69 20.97
CA PHE A 8 6.22 16.55 20.07
C PHE A 8 7.07 15.36 20.51
N GLU A 9 8.25 15.58 21.09
CA GLU A 9 9.07 14.51 21.65
C GLU A 9 8.32 13.76 22.75
N ASN A 10 7.63 14.47 23.65
CA ASN A 10 6.85 13.85 24.71
C ASN A 10 5.56 13.18 24.19
N LEU A 11 4.92 13.76 23.17
CA LEU A 11 3.68 13.23 22.61
C LEU A 11 3.90 11.94 21.81
N LEU A 12 4.96 11.89 20.99
CA LEU A 12 5.19 10.79 20.04
C LEU A 12 6.00 9.64 20.65
N ASN A 13 6.82 9.92 21.66
CA ASN A 13 7.68 8.91 22.30
C ASN A 13 7.16 8.52 23.69
N VAL A 14 5.85 8.60 23.93
CA VAL A 14 5.24 7.99 25.11
C VAL A 14 5.59 6.50 25.05
N LYS A 15 6.52 6.07 25.91
CA LYS A 15 6.79 4.66 26.12
C LYS A 15 5.52 4.09 26.72
N SER A 16 4.74 3.42 25.89
CA SER A 16 3.60 2.66 26.36
C SER A 16 4.14 1.56 27.28
N ASP A 17 3.74 1.58 28.56
CA ASP A 17 3.78 0.39 29.43
C ASP A 17 2.79 -0.68 28.97
N ALA A 18 2.11 -0.46 27.82
CA ALA A 18 1.44 -1.51 27.11
C ALA A 18 2.46 -2.62 26.91
N SER A 19 2.22 -3.75 27.58
CA SER A 19 2.68 -5.03 27.10
C SER A 19 2.59 -4.97 25.58
N GLU A 20 3.73 -5.09 24.91
CA GLU A 20 3.68 -5.41 23.50
C GLU A 20 2.87 -6.70 23.45
N ASP A 21 1.58 -6.58 23.14
CA ASP A 21 0.68 -7.69 22.92
C ASP A 21 1.18 -8.36 21.64
N ASN A 22 2.28 -9.10 21.80
CA ASN A 22 2.87 -10.04 20.87
C ASN A 22 1.98 -11.29 20.77
N GLU A 23 0.69 -11.17 21.11
CA GLU A 23 -0.26 -12.22 20.87
C GLU A 23 -0.42 -12.38 19.36
N PRO A 24 -0.21 -13.59 18.81
CA PRO A 24 -0.41 -13.83 17.40
C PRO A 24 -1.84 -13.46 17.02
N ILE A 25 -1.99 -12.61 16.00
CA ILE A 25 -3.31 -12.32 15.44
C ILE A 25 -3.89 -13.64 14.92
N PRO A 26 -5.04 -14.12 15.45
CA PRO A 26 -5.62 -15.36 14.98
C PRO A 26 -6.03 -15.23 13.51
N PRO A 27 -5.96 -16.32 12.73
CA PRO A 27 -6.43 -16.30 11.35
C PRO A 27 -7.91 -15.92 11.27
N ALA A 28 -8.31 -15.35 10.13
CA ALA A 28 -9.71 -15.04 9.88
C ALA A 28 -10.57 -16.31 9.97
N SER A 29 -11.80 -16.17 10.48
CA SER A 29 -12.74 -17.29 10.62
C SER A 29 -13.28 -17.79 9.29
N GLU A 30 -13.31 -16.92 8.27
CA GLU A 30 -13.81 -17.22 6.95
C GLU A 30 -12.87 -16.61 5.89
N ASP A 31 -12.70 -17.32 4.79
CA ASP A 31 -11.98 -16.80 3.64
C ASP A 31 -12.82 -15.75 2.91
N LEU A 32 -12.14 -14.74 2.38
CA LEU A 32 -12.79 -13.78 1.50
C LEU A 32 -13.18 -14.47 0.17
N PRO A 33 -14.33 -14.13 -0.43
CA PRO A 33 -14.77 -14.68 -1.70
C PRO A 33 -13.99 -14.05 -2.87
N ILE A 34 -12.67 -14.24 -2.88
CA ILE A 34 -11.75 -13.74 -3.90
C ILE A 34 -11.35 -14.85 -4.85
N HIS A 35 -11.16 -14.51 -6.11
CA HIS A 35 -10.65 -15.46 -7.09
C HIS A 35 -9.14 -15.64 -6.87
N GLN A 36 -8.72 -16.88 -6.58
CA GLN A 36 -7.30 -17.26 -6.43
C GLN A 36 -6.71 -17.90 -7.71
N GLY A 37 -7.39 -17.77 -8.84
CA GLY A 37 -6.96 -18.33 -10.12
C GLY A 37 -5.85 -17.51 -10.78
N THR A 38 -5.55 -17.85 -12.02
CA THR A 38 -4.65 -17.06 -12.87
C THR A 38 -5.26 -15.70 -13.17
N ILE A 39 -4.43 -14.66 -13.09
CA ILE A 39 -4.83 -13.30 -13.46
C ILE A 39 -5.12 -13.24 -14.96
N THR A 40 -6.28 -12.70 -15.31
CA THR A 40 -6.74 -12.50 -16.68
C THR A 40 -6.29 -11.15 -17.24
N ALA A 41 -6.20 -11.04 -18.57
CA ALA A 41 -5.87 -9.78 -19.23
C ALA A 41 -6.90 -8.69 -18.93
N GLU A 42 -8.19 -9.05 -18.85
CA GLU A 42 -9.27 -8.15 -18.48
C GLU A 42 -9.11 -7.59 -17.05
N GLU A 43 -8.70 -8.42 -16.09
CA GLU A 43 -8.41 -7.97 -14.72
C GLU A 43 -7.24 -6.98 -14.69
N VAL A 44 -6.17 -7.25 -15.46
CA VAL A 44 -5.04 -6.31 -15.58
C VAL A 44 -5.50 -4.99 -16.18
N GLU A 45 -6.31 -5.03 -17.25
CA GLU A 45 -6.84 -3.82 -17.88
C GLU A 45 -7.69 -3.00 -16.90
N GLN A 46 -8.55 -3.66 -16.12
CA GLN A 46 -9.35 -2.99 -15.10
C GLN A 46 -8.50 -2.40 -13.98
N ALA A 47 -7.48 -3.13 -13.51
CA ALA A 47 -6.58 -2.66 -12.46
C ALA A 47 -5.78 -1.43 -12.90
N VAL A 48 -5.24 -1.44 -14.13
CA VAL A 48 -4.48 -0.32 -14.69
C VAL A 48 -5.36 0.93 -14.83
N LYS A 49 -6.63 0.78 -15.22
CA LYS A 49 -7.57 1.91 -15.32
C LYS A 49 -7.85 2.57 -13.96
N GLN A 50 -7.75 1.83 -12.86
CA GLN A 50 -7.97 2.34 -11.51
C GLN A 50 -6.77 3.14 -10.96
N LEU A 51 -5.60 3.06 -11.61
CA LEU A 51 -4.43 3.84 -11.22
C LEU A 51 -4.73 5.34 -11.34
N LYS A 52 -4.35 6.08 -10.31
CA LYS A 52 -4.46 7.53 -10.25
C LYS A 52 -3.17 8.18 -10.74
N ASP A 53 -3.34 9.23 -11.51
CA ASP A 53 -2.24 10.02 -12.05
C ASP A 53 -1.65 10.91 -10.92
N GLY A 54 -0.39 11.32 -11.07
CA GLY A 54 0.35 12.18 -10.15
C GLY A 54 0.78 11.49 -8.85
N LYS A 55 0.77 10.15 -8.78
CA LYS A 55 1.33 9.41 -7.64
C LYS A 55 2.84 9.25 -7.80
N SER A 56 3.54 9.29 -6.68
CA SER A 56 4.98 9.06 -6.66
C SER A 56 5.30 7.64 -7.13
N PRO A 57 6.32 7.46 -7.97
CA PRO A 57 6.81 6.14 -8.35
C PRO A 57 7.39 5.41 -7.13
N GLY A 58 7.48 4.08 -7.23
CA GLY A 58 8.16 3.24 -6.25
C GLY A 58 9.69 3.40 -6.31
N LEU A 59 10.39 2.44 -5.70
CA LEU A 59 11.86 2.42 -5.64
C LEU A 59 12.54 2.28 -7.01
N ASP A 60 11.80 1.87 -8.04
CA ASP A 60 12.31 1.82 -9.41
C ASP A 60 12.44 3.22 -10.04
N TYR A 61 11.81 4.24 -9.43
CA TYR A 61 11.78 5.68 -9.77
C TYR A 61 11.31 6.05 -11.19
N ALA A 62 11.56 5.21 -12.19
CA ALA A 62 11.29 5.43 -13.61
C ALA A 62 9.88 4.96 -14.03
N ILE A 63 9.27 4.06 -13.25
CA ILE A 63 7.96 3.50 -13.58
C ILE A 63 6.89 4.29 -12.83
N THR A 64 6.28 5.24 -13.54
CA THR A 64 5.18 6.06 -13.01
C THR A 64 3.82 5.39 -13.27
N PRO A 65 2.76 5.78 -12.54
CA PRO A 65 1.40 5.31 -12.83
C PRO A 65 0.95 5.59 -14.27
N GLU A 66 1.35 6.73 -14.82
CA GLU A 66 1.04 7.13 -16.20
C GLU A 66 1.75 6.23 -17.21
N ALA A 67 2.99 5.82 -16.93
CA ALA A 67 3.71 4.88 -17.77
C ALA A 67 2.98 3.53 -17.86
N LEU A 68 2.38 3.07 -16.76
CA LEU A 68 1.56 1.85 -16.75
C LEU A 68 0.21 2.06 -17.44
N LYS A 69 -0.43 3.21 -17.21
CA LYS A 69 -1.76 3.51 -17.75
C LYS A 69 -1.79 3.77 -19.25
N TYR A 70 -0.76 4.42 -19.75
CA TYR A 70 -0.64 4.84 -21.15
C TYR A 70 0.44 4.06 -21.92
N GLY A 71 1.11 3.10 -21.28
CA GLY A 71 2.11 2.25 -21.92
C GLY A 71 1.53 1.43 -23.08
N GLY A 72 0.24 1.11 -23.03
CA GLY A 72 -0.44 0.36 -24.08
C GLY A 72 -0.40 -1.15 -23.84
N LYS A 73 -0.58 -1.94 -24.90
CA LYS A 73 -0.88 -3.37 -24.78
C LYS A 73 0.21 -4.22 -24.12
N TRP A 74 1.46 -3.78 -24.12
CA TRP A 74 2.57 -4.52 -23.48
C TRP A 74 2.45 -4.57 -21.96
N ILE A 75 1.62 -3.72 -21.35
CA ILE A 75 1.31 -3.77 -19.91
C ILE A 75 0.34 -4.91 -19.58
N ILE A 76 -0.51 -5.28 -20.54
CA ILE A 76 -1.65 -6.20 -20.34
C ILE A 76 -1.28 -7.63 -20.78
N ASN A 77 -0.24 -7.80 -21.60
CA ASN A 77 0.02 -9.00 -22.40
C ASN A 77 1.25 -9.79 -21.96
#